data_AF-A0A2I0LQ30-F1
#
_entry.id   AF-A0A2I0LQ30-F1
#
_cell.length_a   1.000
_cell.length_b   1.000
_cell.length_c   1.000
_cell.angle_alpha   90.00
_cell.angle_beta   90.00
_cell.angle_gamma   90.00
#
_symmetry.space_group_name_H-M   'P 1'
#
loop_
_entity.id
_entity.type
_entity.pdbx_description
1 polymer ?
#
loop_
_entity_poly.entity_id
_entity_poly.type
_entity_poly.pdbx_seq_one_letter_code
_entity_poly.pdbx_strand_id
1 'polypeptide(L)'
;MFHPRPFVKTRFAPQGAVACIQAISTFYYTIAFRIHAEFQLNEPPHFPFWFSPGQFTGHIILSKDSSHVREFKLFVPNNRSLNVDMEWLYGASESSNMEVDIGYLPQMELEATGPSVPSVIHDENGNVIDSRDPSGEPIQFVFEEITWQREIPWEEAARKLEVAMYPFKKVSYLPFTQAFERAKAEKKLVHSILLWGALDDHWSLVKELEELQSNSENEFYSKLAALHLEKYTFPVEMIICLPNGTVVHHINANYFLDITSMKPEDVESSIFSFSSNFEDPSTATYLQFLKEGLQRAKPYLQT
;
A
#
# COMPACT_ATOMS: atom_id res chain seq x y z
N MET A 1 -5.61 -11.15 -23.59
CA MET A 1 -5.13 -12.50 -23.22
C MET A 1 -4.65 -12.40 -21.78
N PHE A 2 -5.14 -13.24 -20.87
CA PHE A 2 -4.72 -13.21 -19.46
C PHE A 2 -3.34 -13.85 -19.32
N HIS A 3 -2.51 -13.34 -18.40
CA HIS A 3 -1.25 -14.00 -18.06
C HIS A 3 -1.53 -15.42 -17.56
N PRO A 4 -0.81 -16.47 -18.04
CA PRO A 4 -1.18 -17.86 -17.76
C PRO A 4 -1.01 -18.26 -16.28
N ARG A 5 -0.28 -17.48 -15.48
CA ARG A 5 -0.01 -17.76 -14.06
C ARG A 5 -0.01 -16.48 -13.21
N PRO A 6 -1.18 -15.96 -12.79
CA PRO A 6 -1.23 -14.92 -11.77
C PRO A 6 -0.98 -15.55 -10.37
N PHE A 7 -0.10 -14.95 -9.56
CA PHE A 7 0.12 -15.38 -8.18
C PHE A 7 -0.57 -14.39 -7.23
N VAL A 8 -1.63 -14.83 -6.56
CA VAL A 8 -2.39 -13.98 -5.62
C VAL A 8 -1.70 -13.88 -4.25
N LYS A 9 -0.74 -14.78 -3.98
CA LYS A 9 0.09 -14.72 -2.78
C LYS A 9 1.38 -13.98 -3.11
N THR A 10 1.33 -12.66 -2.97
CA THR A 10 2.51 -11.79 -3.07
C THR A 10 3.57 -12.23 -2.06
N ARG A 11 4.85 -11.96 -2.37
CA ARG A 11 5.94 -12.29 -1.43
C ARG A 11 5.88 -11.47 -0.14
N PHE A 12 5.34 -10.25 -0.18
CA PHE A 12 5.30 -9.31 0.95
C PHE A 12 3.87 -8.93 1.33
N ALA A 13 3.65 -8.64 2.62
CA ALA A 13 2.39 -8.14 3.14
C ALA A 13 2.21 -6.63 2.86
N PRO A 14 0.97 -6.11 2.77
CA PRO A 14 -0.30 -6.81 2.90
C PRO A 14 -0.66 -7.63 1.64
N GLN A 15 -1.17 -8.86 1.85
CA GLN A 15 -1.48 -9.80 0.78
C GLN A 15 -2.99 -9.90 0.53
N GLY A 16 -3.38 -10.16 -0.71
CA GLY A 16 -4.76 -10.53 -1.07
C GLY A 16 -5.64 -9.35 -1.45
N ALA A 17 -6.91 -9.42 -1.05
CA ALA A 17 -7.95 -8.49 -1.48
C ALA A 17 -8.83 -8.02 -0.32
N VAL A 18 -9.23 -6.75 -0.36
CA VAL A 18 -10.25 -6.18 0.52
C VAL A 18 -11.36 -5.56 -0.33
N ALA A 19 -12.58 -5.61 0.17
CA ALA A 19 -13.74 -5.06 -0.51
C ALA A 19 -14.71 -4.42 0.48
N CYS A 20 -15.49 -3.45 0.03
CA CYS A 20 -16.54 -2.83 0.80
C CYS A 20 -17.75 -2.51 -0.08
N ILE A 21 -18.93 -2.46 0.54
CA ILE A 21 -20.15 -2.02 -0.14
C ILE A 21 -20.10 -0.50 -0.27
N GLN A 22 -19.97 -0.01 -1.51
CA GLN A 22 -19.94 1.42 -1.83
C GLN A 22 -21.36 1.96 -2.05
N ALA A 23 -22.23 1.20 -2.72
CA ALA A 23 -23.63 1.60 -2.93
C ALA A 23 -24.61 0.42 -2.83
N ILE A 24 -25.86 0.73 -2.46
CA ILE A 24 -26.97 -0.21 -2.35
C ILE A 24 -28.18 0.39 -3.07
N SER A 25 -28.75 -0.37 -4.01
CA SER A 25 -30.06 -0.07 -4.61
C SER A 25 -31.08 -1.13 -4.21
N THR A 26 -32.28 -1.10 -4.80
CA THR A 26 -33.27 -2.18 -4.61
C THR A 26 -32.72 -3.53 -5.04
N PHE A 27 -32.10 -3.60 -6.23
CA PHE A 27 -31.71 -4.85 -6.90
C PHE A 27 -30.21 -5.09 -7.00
N TYR A 28 -29.37 -4.09 -6.73
CA TYR A 28 -27.93 -4.17 -6.94
C TYR A 28 -27.12 -3.74 -5.71
N TYR A 29 -25.90 -4.27 -5.63
CA TYR A 29 -24.81 -3.74 -4.83
C TYR A 29 -23.70 -3.21 -5.74
N THR A 30 -23.11 -2.08 -5.41
CA THR A 30 -21.77 -1.71 -5.88
C THR A 30 -20.77 -2.09 -4.81
N ILE A 31 -19.85 -3.00 -5.14
CA ILE A 31 -18.74 -3.39 -4.29
C ILE A 31 -17.47 -2.76 -4.85
N ALA A 32 -16.86 -1.86 -4.09
CA ALA A 32 -15.52 -1.33 -4.38
C ALA A 32 -14.47 -2.25 -3.75
N PHE A 33 -13.37 -2.49 -4.44
CA PHE A 33 -12.33 -3.41 -3.98
C PHE A 33 -10.93 -2.95 -4.35
N ARG A 34 -9.97 -3.43 -3.54
CA ARG A 34 -8.53 -3.25 -3.71
C ARG A 34 -7.86 -4.61 -3.63
N ILE A 35 -6.97 -4.90 -4.57
CA ILE A 35 -6.22 -6.17 -4.65
C ILE A 35 -4.74 -5.87 -4.72
N HIS A 36 -3.96 -6.60 -3.93
CA HIS A 36 -2.51 -6.70 -4.04
C HIS A 36 -2.17 -8.03 -4.68
N ALA A 37 -1.48 -7.97 -5.82
CA ALA A 37 -1.11 -9.14 -6.61
C ALA A 37 0.25 -8.92 -7.27
N GLU A 38 0.95 -10.01 -7.52
CA GLU A 38 2.28 -10.05 -8.13
C GLU A 38 2.27 -11.09 -9.25
N PHE A 39 3.03 -10.81 -10.31
CA PHE A 39 3.14 -11.67 -11.48
C PHE A 39 4.58 -12.14 -11.61
N GLN A 40 4.78 -13.45 -11.79
CA GLN A 40 6.06 -13.97 -12.27
C GLN A 40 6.01 -14.00 -13.80
N LEU A 41 6.74 -13.11 -14.46
CA LEU A 41 6.67 -12.95 -15.92
C LEU A 41 7.47 -14.00 -16.68
N ASN A 42 8.39 -14.69 -16.03
CA ASN A 42 9.25 -15.69 -16.65
C ASN A 42 9.06 -17.09 -16.08
N GLU A 43 9.55 -18.07 -16.83
CA GLU A 43 9.44 -19.48 -16.48
C GLU A 43 10.83 -20.13 -16.30
N PRO A 44 10.94 -21.20 -15.50
CA PRO A 44 12.16 -22.00 -15.44
C PRO A 44 12.63 -22.42 -16.85
N PRO A 45 13.94 -22.42 -17.13
CA PRO A 45 15.06 -22.35 -16.16
C PRO A 45 15.51 -20.93 -15.78
N HIS A 46 14.82 -19.87 -16.21
CA HIS A 46 15.19 -18.50 -15.88
C HIS A 46 14.88 -18.18 -14.40
N PHE A 47 15.72 -17.34 -13.78
CA PHE A 47 15.50 -16.87 -12.41
C PHE A 47 14.30 -15.94 -12.33
N PRO A 48 13.39 -16.06 -11.34
CA PRO A 48 12.14 -15.31 -11.28
C PRO A 48 12.29 -13.81 -11.57
N PHE A 49 11.43 -13.32 -12.46
CA PHE A 49 11.20 -11.90 -12.73
C PHE A 49 9.79 -11.55 -12.28
N TRP A 50 9.70 -10.79 -11.19
CA TRP A 50 8.48 -10.36 -10.55
C TRP A 50 8.06 -9.00 -11.07
N PHE A 51 6.77 -8.87 -11.34
CA PHE A 51 6.11 -7.63 -11.69
C PHE A 51 4.96 -7.39 -10.71
N SER A 52 5.05 -6.30 -9.96
CA SER A 52 4.18 -6.00 -8.83
C SER A 52 3.52 -4.63 -9.02
N PRO A 53 2.29 -4.57 -9.55
CA PRO A 53 1.52 -3.34 -9.52
C PRO A 53 1.31 -2.86 -8.08
N GLY A 54 1.43 -1.55 -7.85
CA GLY A 54 1.29 -0.97 -6.50
C GLY A 54 -0.10 -1.21 -5.88
N GLN A 55 -1.12 -1.34 -6.73
CA GLN A 55 -2.41 -1.96 -6.40
C GLN A 55 -3.23 -2.16 -7.67
N PHE A 56 -4.17 -3.09 -7.59
CA PHE A 56 -5.35 -3.10 -8.44
C PHE A 56 -6.52 -2.50 -7.67
N THR A 57 -7.26 -1.61 -8.33
CA THR A 57 -8.46 -0.96 -7.82
C THR A 57 -9.61 -1.22 -8.78
N GLY A 58 -10.82 -1.39 -8.25
CA GLY A 58 -11.96 -1.66 -9.09
C GLY A 58 -13.28 -1.63 -8.37
N HIS A 59 -14.33 -1.83 -9.15
CA HIS A 59 -15.67 -2.04 -8.63
C HIS A 59 -16.40 -3.09 -9.45
N ILE A 60 -17.35 -3.73 -8.79
CA ILE A 60 -18.28 -4.68 -9.38
C ILE A 60 -19.69 -4.28 -8.98
N ILE A 61 -20.57 -4.16 -9.97
CA ILE A 61 -22.01 -4.02 -9.74
C ILE A 61 -22.62 -5.40 -9.95
N LEU A 62 -23.13 -6.00 -8.87
CA LEU A 62 -23.75 -7.32 -8.91
C LEU A 62 -25.20 -7.25 -8.46
N SER A 63 -26.04 -8.11 -9.03
CA SER A 63 -27.41 -8.26 -8.57
C SER A 63 -27.42 -8.88 -7.16
N LYS A 64 -28.38 -8.47 -6.33
CA LYS A 64 -28.47 -8.94 -4.93
C LYS A 64 -28.77 -10.44 -4.82
N ASP A 65 -29.45 -10.98 -5.83
CA ASP A 65 -29.72 -12.42 -5.96
C ASP A 65 -28.53 -13.20 -6.53
N SER A 66 -27.41 -12.53 -6.83
CA SER A 66 -26.20 -13.11 -7.45
C SER A 66 -26.44 -13.75 -8.82
N SER A 67 -27.55 -13.43 -9.50
CA SER A 67 -27.86 -13.94 -10.84
C SER A 67 -26.89 -13.44 -11.91
N HIS A 68 -26.39 -12.21 -11.78
CA HIS A 68 -25.45 -11.64 -12.74
C HIS A 68 -24.59 -10.52 -12.16
N VAL A 69 -23.44 -10.33 -12.80
CA VAL A 69 -22.63 -9.12 -12.72
C VAL A 69 -23.11 -8.17 -13.80
N ARG A 70 -23.53 -6.97 -13.42
CA ARG A 70 -23.98 -5.93 -14.35
C ARG A 70 -22.79 -5.14 -14.91
N GLU A 71 -21.81 -4.83 -14.07
CA GLU A 71 -20.64 -4.05 -14.45
C GLU A 71 -19.42 -4.56 -13.68
N PHE A 72 -18.26 -4.54 -14.32
CA PHE A 72 -16.99 -4.88 -13.70
C PHE A 72 -15.90 -4.00 -14.29
N LYS A 73 -15.13 -3.35 -13.43
CA LYS A 73 -13.93 -2.62 -13.80
C LYS A 73 -12.82 -2.90 -12.80
N LEU A 74 -11.62 -3.14 -13.33
CA LEU A 74 -10.40 -3.36 -12.58
C LEU A 74 -9.25 -2.66 -13.27
N PHE A 75 -8.45 -1.88 -12.55
CA PHE A 75 -7.34 -1.14 -13.14
C PHE A 75 -6.21 -0.90 -12.14
N VAL A 76 -5.01 -0.63 -12.65
CA VAL A 76 -3.89 -0.09 -11.87
C VAL A 76 -4.00 1.43 -11.89
N PRO A 77 -4.15 2.11 -10.74
CA PRO A 77 -4.21 3.56 -10.69
C PRO A 77 -2.93 4.21 -11.24
N ASN A 78 -3.09 5.29 -12.00
CA ASN A 78 -2.01 6.03 -12.67
C ASN A 78 -1.93 7.50 -12.21
N ASN A 79 -2.58 7.83 -11.09
CA ASN A 79 -2.58 9.17 -10.51
C ASN A 79 -1.28 9.49 -9.75
N ARG A 80 -0.34 8.53 -9.66
CA ARG A 80 0.99 8.67 -9.05
C ARG A 80 2.08 8.52 -10.11
N SER A 81 3.25 9.10 -9.82
CA SER A 81 4.40 9.07 -10.73
C SER A 81 5.03 7.69 -10.88
N LEU A 82 4.82 6.79 -9.90
CA LEU A 82 5.28 5.40 -9.90
C LEU A 82 4.12 4.52 -9.44
N ASN A 83 3.92 3.39 -10.11
CA ASN A 83 2.79 2.49 -9.80
C ASN A 83 3.07 1.00 -10.10
N VAL A 84 4.31 0.66 -10.46
CA VAL A 84 4.77 -0.73 -10.61
C VAL A 84 6.16 -0.90 -10.06
N ASP A 85 6.41 -2.07 -9.47
CA ASP A 85 7.70 -2.53 -9.00
C ASP A 85 8.11 -3.79 -9.79
N MET A 86 9.39 -3.92 -10.07
CA MET A 86 9.98 -4.95 -10.93
C MET A 86 11.24 -5.50 -10.26
N GLU A 87 11.21 -6.78 -9.90
CA GLU A 87 12.33 -7.42 -9.23
C GLU A 87 12.79 -8.65 -10.01
N TRP A 88 14.07 -8.72 -10.34
CA TRP A 88 14.64 -9.91 -10.99
C TRP A 88 15.78 -10.47 -10.17
N LEU A 89 15.73 -11.79 -9.99
CA LEU A 89 16.77 -12.53 -9.29
C LEU A 89 17.90 -12.86 -10.27
N TYR A 90 19.14 -12.72 -9.80
CA TYR A 90 20.32 -13.23 -10.48
C TYR A 90 20.92 -14.39 -9.69
N GLY A 91 21.58 -15.31 -10.39
CA GLY A 91 22.23 -16.45 -9.74
C GLY A 91 23.34 -16.02 -8.78
N ALA A 92 23.78 -16.93 -7.91
CA ALA A 92 24.75 -16.70 -6.83
C ALA A 92 26.18 -16.29 -7.27
N SER A 93 26.39 -15.92 -8.54
CA SER A 93 27.67 -15.49 -9.10
C SER A 93 27.96 -14.00 -8.91
N GLU A 94 26.99 -13.20 -8.45
CA GLU A 94 27.13 -11.76 -8.26
C GLU A 94 27.08 -11.34 -6.78
N SER A 95 27.56 -10.13 -6.46
CA SER A 95 27.58 -9.58 -5.10
C SER A 95 26.17 -9.26 -4.55
N SER A 96 25.17 -9.15 -5.43
CA SER A 96 23.75 -8.99 -5.10
C SER A 96 22.94 -10.08 -5.81
N ASN A 97 22.00 -10.70 -5.10
CA ASN A 97 21.18 -11.77 -5.66
C ASN A 97 19.88 -11.27 -6.33
N MET A 98 19.67 -9.96 -6.36
CA MET A 98 18.42 -9.33 -6.79
C MET A 98 18.70 -7.90 -7.27
N GLU A 99 18.03 -7.50 -8.34
CA GLU A 99 17.95 -6.11 -8.78
C GLU A 99 16.48 -5.68 -8.82
N VAL A 100 16.25 -4.42 -8.49
CA VAL A 100 14.93 -3.82 -8.26
C VAL A 100 14.83 -2.55 -9.09
N ASP A 101 13.76 -2.42 -9.86
CA ASP A 101 13.40 -1.23 -10.62
C ASP A 101 11.95 -0.84 -10.38
N ILE A 102 11.66 0.46 -10.47
CA ILE A 102 10.34 1.01 -10.17
C ILE A 102 9.91 1.87 -11.35
N GLY A 103 8.72 1.59 -11.86
CA GLY A 103 8.23 2.17 -13.10
C GLY A 103 6.91 2.92 -12.98
N TYR A 104 6.57 3.56 -14.09
CA TYR A 104 5.25 4.12 -14.36
C TYR A 104 4.57 3.35 -15.48
N LEU A 105 3.39 2.83 -15.19
CA LEU A 105 2.50 2.16 -16.12
C LEU A 105 1.32 3.09 -16.42
N PRO A 106 1.20 3.65 -17.64
CA PRO A 106 0.15 4.60 -17.95
C PRO A 106 -1.24 3.98 -17.95
N GLN A 107 -1.36 2.69 -18.28
CA GLN A 107 -2.63 1.99 -18.36
C GLN A 107 -2.46 0.48 -18.20
N MET A 108 -3.24 -0.10 -17.30
CA MET A 108 -3.47 -1.54 -17.21
C MET A 108 -4.84 -1.73 -16.59
N GLU A 109 -5.79 -2.22 -17.38
CA GLU A 109 -7.18 -2.35 -16.96
C GLU A 109 -7.89 -3.52 -17.63
N LEU A 110 -8.96 -3.95 -16.97
CA LEU A 110 -9.92 -4.94 -17.42
C LEU A 110 -11.31 -4.38 -17.13
N GLU A 111 -12.09 -4.22 -18.19
CA GLU A 111 -13.45 -3.69 -18.13
C GLU A 111 -14.40 -4.64 -18.86
N ALA A 112 -15.53 -4.96 -18.22
CA ALA A 112 -16.59 -5.71 -18.88
C ALA A 112 -17.35 -4.78 -19.83
N THR A 113 -17.53 -5.20 -21.08
CA THR A 113 -18.27 -4.43 -22.10
C THR A 113 -19.79 -4.55 -21.95
N GLY A 114 -20.26 -5.41 -21.04
CA GLY A 114 -21.67 -5.60 -20.74
C GLY A 114 -21.89 -6.58 -19.58
N PRO A 115 -23.16 -6.82 -19.20
CA PRO A 115 -23.50 -7.75 -18.12
C PRO A 115 -23.03 -9.19 -18.40
N SER A 116 -22.70 -9.91 -17.33
CA SER A 116 -22.36 -11.33 -17.42
C SER A 116 -23.56 -12.17 -17.82
N VAL A 117 -23.36 -13.10 -18.75
CA VAL A 117 -24.35 -14.12 -19.11
C VAL A 117 -24.02 -15.44 -18.40
N PRO A 118 -25.03 -16.27 -18.07
CA PRO A 118 -24.79 -17.62 -17.55
C PRO A 118 -23.88 -18.40 -18.50
N SER A 119 -22.89 -19.10 -17.94
CA SER A 119 -22.05 -19.98 -18.73
C SER A 119 -22.84 -21.22 -19.13
N VAL A 120 -22.81 -21.53 -20.42
CA VAL A 120 -23.21 -22.82 -20.97
C VAL A 120 -21.93 -23.48 -21.49
N ILE A 121 -21.54 -24.60 -20.89
CA ILE A 121 -20.38 -25.39 -21.32
C ILE A 121 -20.86 -26.40 -22.33
N HIS A 122 -20.26 -26.41 -23.52
CA HIS A 122 -20.56 -27.36 -24.57
C HIS A 122 -19.44 -28.41 -24.68
N ASP A 123 -19.78 -29.63 -25.08
CA ASP A 123 -18.83 -30.66 -25.47
C ASP A 123 -18.26 -30.40 -26.88
N GLU A 124 -17.30 -31.23 -27.28
CA GLU A 124 -16.70 -31.23 -28.61
C GLU A 124 -17.69 -31.46 -29.76
N ASN A 125 -18.89 -31.97 -29.46
CA ASN A 125 -19.98 -32.21 -30.40
C ASN A 125 -21.06 -31.12 -30.35
N GLY A 126 -20.88 -30.08 -29.52
CA GLY A 126 -21.81 -28.97 -29.34
C GLY A 126 -22.96 -29.23 -28.37
N ASN A 127 -23.02 -30.37 -27.69
CA ASN A 127 -24.03 -30.66 -26.67
C ASN A 127 -23.72 -29.94 -25.36
N VAL A 128 -24.74 -29.49 -24.64
CA VAL A 128 -24.57 -28.83 -23.34
C VAL A 128 -24.13 -29.84 -22.28
N ILE A 129 -22.93 -29.66 -21.73
CA ILE A 129 -22.37 -30.44 -20.61
C ILE A 129 -22.85 -29.87 -19.28
N ASP A 130 -22.87 -28.55 -19.14
CA ASP A 130 -23.24 -27.85 -17.92
C ASP A 130 -23.90 -26.52 -18.29
N SER A 131 -25.01 -26.19 -17.63
CA SER A 131 -25.69 -24.91 -17.76
C SER A 131 -26.05 -24.41 -16.37
N ARG A 132 -25.54 -23.23 -16.03
CA ARG A 132 -25.91 -22.53 -14.78
C ARG A 132 -27.14 -21.66 -14.94
N ASP A 133 -28.06 -22.04 -15.82
CA ASP A 133 -29.37 -21.41 -15.91
C ASP A 133 -30.37 -22.21 -15.03
N PRO A 134 -30.78 -21.68 -13.87
CA PRO A 134 -31.69 -22.38 -12.97
C PRO A 134 -33.12 -22.51 -13.50
N SER A 135 -33.49 -21.84 -14.60
CA SER A 135 -34.89 -21.79 -15.09
C SER A 135 -35.07 -21.96 -16.60
N GLY A 136 -34.01 -21.80 -17.41
CA GLY A 136 -34.11 -21.82 -18.87
C GLY A 136 -34.81 -20.58 -19.45
N GLU A 137 -35.16 -19.60 -18.61
CA GLU A 137 -35.64 -18.29 -19.06
C GLU A 137 -34.44 -17.36 -19.27
N PRO A 138 -34.37 -16.67 -20.43
CA PRO A 138 -33.30 -15.73 -20.68
C PRO A 138 -33.30 -14.64 -19.59
N ILE A 139 -32.17 -14.42 -18.93
CA ILE A 139 -31.99 -13.29 -18.00
C ILE A 139 -32.35 -12.01 -18.77
N GLN A 140 -33.49 -11.43 -18.43
CA GLN A 140 -33.93 -10.20 -19.06
C GLN A 140 -33.14 -9.05 -18.44
N PHE A 141 -32.06 -8.64 -19.10
CA PHE A 141 -31.29 -7.48 -18.69
C PHE A 141 -32.13 -6.23 -18.92
N VAL A 142 -32.76 -5.75 -17.86
CA VAL A 142 -33.38 -4.44 -17.88
C VAL A 142 -32.26 -3.41 -17.70
N PHE A 143 -31.91 -2.72 -18.78
CA PHE A 143 -30.95 -1.60 -18.78
C PHE A 143 -31.56 -0.35 -18.13
N GLU A 144 -32.13 -0.51 -16.93
CA GLU A 144 -32.66 0.58 -16.12
C GLU A 144 -31.51 1.32 -15.44
N GLU A 145 -31.57 2.64 -15.40
CA GLU A 145 -30.69 3.45 -14.56
C GLU A 145 -30.83 3.00 -13.10
N ILE A 146 -29.70 2.75 -12.44
CA ILE A 146 -29.73 2.30 -11.04
C ILE A 146 -30.01 3.51 -10.16
N THR A 147 -31.11 3.46 -9.41
CA THR A 147 -31.36 4.42 -8.34
C THR A 147 -30.75 3.91 -7.03
N TRP A 148 -29.70 4.57 -6.55
CA TRP A 148 -29.04 4.22 -5.29
C TRP A 148 -29.83 4.74 -4.08
N GLN A 149 -30.11 3.84 -3.14
CA GLN A 149 -30.78 4.16 -1.86
C GLN A 149 -29.76 4.64 -0.81
N ARG A 150 -28.55 4.08 -0.87
CA ARG A 150 -27.44 4.44 -0.01
C ARG A 150 -26.16 4.37 -0.82
N GLU A 151 -25.33 5.40 -0.70
CA GLU A 151 -24.04 5.47 -1.39
C GLU A 151 -23.04 6.21 -0.48
N ILE A 152 -21.81 5.72 -0.45
CA ILE A 152 -20.66 6.48 0.07
C ILE A 152 -19.82 7.01 -1.09
N PRO A 153 -19.20 8.19 -0.96
CA PRO A 153 -18.27 8.69 -1.97
C PRO A 153 -17.13 7.71 -2.23
N TRP A 154 -16.61 7.73 -3.46
CA TRP A 154 -15.52 6.86 -3.86
C TRP A 154 -14.28 7.03 -2.98
N GLU A 155 -13.95 8.27 -2.61
CA GLU A 155 -12.82 8.60 -1.75
C GLU A 155 -12.97 7.98 -0.35
N GLU A 156 -14.20 7.94 0.17
CA GLU A 156 -14.49 7.30 1.46
C GLU A 156 -14.33 5.78 1.36
N ALA A 157 -14.81 5.15 0.28
CA ALA A 157 -14.63 3.74 0.02
C ALA A 157 -13.14 3.39 -0.12
N ALA A 158 -12.41 4.13 -0.95
CA ALA A 158 -10.97 3.96 -1.16
C ALA A 158 -10.19 4.07 0.15
N ARG A 159 -10.49 5.07 1.00
CA ARG A 159 -9.87 5.22 2.32
C ARG A 159 -10.16 4.03 3.24
N LYS A 160 -11.39 3.49 3.23
CA LYS A 160 -11.74 2.30 4.03
C LYS A 160 -10.95 1.07 3.57
N LEU A 161 -10.80 0.88 2.26
CA LEU A 161 -10.01 -0.21 1.68
C LEU A 161 -8.51 -0.06 2.00
N GLU A 162 -7.98 1.16 1.89
CA GLU A 162 -6.60 1.45 2.24
C GLU A 162 -6.32 1.18 3.73
N VAL A 163 -7.16 1.68 4.64
CA VAL A 163 -7.00 1.44 6.08
C VAL A 163 -7.16 -0.03 6.47
N ALA A 164 -7.97 -0.79 5.75
CA ALA A 164 -8.11 -2.23 5.96
C ALA A 164 -6.81 -2.98 5.64
N MET A 165 -6.11 -2.58 4.57
CA MET A 165 -4.81 -3.15 4.18
C MET A 165 -3.65 -2.58 4.99
N TYR A 166 -3.71 -1.30 5.35
CA TYR A 166 -2.66 -0.55 6.04
C TYR A 166 -3.22 0.09 7.31
N PRO A 167 -3.31 -0.65 8.43
CA PRO A 167 -3.86 -0.13 9.68
C PRO A 167 -3.16 1.14 10.18
N PHE A 168 -1.89 1.37 9.82
CA PHE A 168 -1.16 2.58 10.19
C PHE A 168 -1.74 3.85 9.54
N LYS A 169 -2.45 3.74 8.41
CA LYS A 169 -3.16 4.86 7.76
C LYS A 169 -4.38 5.34 8.56
N LYS A 170 -4.71 4.70 9.70
CA LYS A 170 -5.65 5.27 10.69
C LYS A 170 -5.11 6.55 11.32
N VAL A 171 -3.79 6.71 11.36
CA VAL A 171 -3.13 7.91 11.84
C VAL A 171 -3.17 8.95 10.73
N SER A 172 -3.55 10.18 11.08
CA SER A 172 -3.50 11.30 10.14
C SER A 172 -2.06 11.76 9.95
N TYR A 173 -1.60 11.68 8.71
CA TYR A 173 -0.32 12.26 8.27
C TYR A 173 -0.56 13.69 7.81
N LEU A 174 0.40 14.57 8.09
CA LEU A 174 0.34 15.97 7.68
C LEU A 174 1.51 16.26 6.75
N PRO A 175 1.35 17.18 5.77
CA PRO A 175 2.48 17.71 5.01
C PRO A 175 3.58 18.20 5.94
N PHE A 176 4.84 18.11 5.50
CA PHE A 176 6.01 18.37 6.33
C PHE A 176 5.89 19.66 7.15
N THR A 177 5.62 20.80 6.51
CA THR A 177 5.50 22.10 7.17
C THR A 177 4.34 22.15 8.18
N GLN A 178 3.17 21.61 7.82
CA GLN A 178 1.99 21.57 8.68
C GLN A 178 2.18 20.69 9.91
N ALA A 179 2.96 19.60 9.78
CA ALA A 179 3.29 18.73 10.91
C ALA A 179 4.03 19.50 12.01
N PHE A 180 4.98 20.38 11.64
CA PHE A 180 5.71 21.21 12.61
C PHE A 180 4.84 22.28 13.26
N GLU A 181 3.95 22.93 12.49
CA GLU A 181 3.01 23.90 13.08
C GLU A 181 2.09 23.22 14.10
N ARG A 182 1.54 22.05 13.75
CA ARG A 182 0.67 21.29 14.63
C ARG A 182 1.40 20.81 15.87
N ALA A 183 2.62 20.27 15.71
CA ALA A 183 3.43 19.80 16.82
C ALA A 183 3.80 20.93 17.79
N LYS A 184 4.10 22.13 17.27
CA LYS A 184 4.34 23.33 18.09
C LYS A 184 3.09 23.74 18.86
N ALA A 185 1.94 23.79 18.20
CA ALA A 185 0.67 24.17 18.83
C ALA A 185 0.23 23.18 19.92
N GLU A 186 0.44 21.88 19.69
CA GLU A 186 0.02 20.82 20.61
C GLU A 186 1.11 20.40 21.62
N LYS A 187 2.31 20.99 21.55
CA LYS A 187 3.49 20.58 22.35
C LYS A 187 3.82 19.09 22.21
N LYS A 188 3.79 18.58 20.97
CA LYS A 188 4.08 17.19 20.62
C LYS A 188 5.38 17.07 19.84
N LEU A 189 5.91 15.85 19.74
CA LEU A 189 7.00 15.53 18.83
C LEU A 189 6.48 15.37 17.41
N VAL A 190 7.37 15.54 16.44
CA VAL A 190 7.15 15.16 15.04
C VAL A 190 7.83 13.82 14.80
N HIS A 191 7.10 12.88 14.19
CA HIS A 191 7.64 11.64 13.69
C HIS A 191 7.57 11.66 12.15
N SER A 192 8.72 11.66 11.51
CA SER A 192 8.88 11.79 10.07
C SER A 192 9.44 10.50 9.48
N ILE A 193 8.89 10.08 8.35
CA ILE A 193 9.49 9.04 7.50
C ILE A 193 9.97 9.76 6.25
N LEU A 194 11.30 9.78 6.06
CA LEU A 194 11.96 10.47 4.96
C LEU A 194 12.48 9.43 3.97
N LEU A 195 12.13 9.57 2.69
CA LEU A 195 12.55 8.66 1.63
C LEU A 195 12.96 9.40 0.36
N TRP A 196 13.78 8.71 -0.44
CA TRP A 196 14.30 9.24 -1.71
C TRP A 196 13.26 9.28 -2.84
N GLY A 197 12.34 8.31 -2.90
CA GLY A 197 11.43 8.10 -4.04
C GLY A 197 9.95 8.33 -3.71
N ALA A 198 9.13 8.61 -4.72
CA ALA A 198 7.69 8.83 -4.56
C ALA A 198 6.92 7.49 -4.41
N LEU A 199 7.13 6.79 -3.29
CA LEU A 199 6.39 5.54 -3.01
C LEU A 199 5.01 5.83 -2.39
N ASP A 200 4.86 6.94 -1.66
CA ASP A 200 3.62 7.28 -0.97
C ASP A 200 3.48 8.80 -0.71
N ASP A 201 2.32 9.38 -1.01
CA ASP A 201 2.03 10.84 -0.92
C ASP A 201 2.02 11.40 0.53
N HIS A 202 2.28 10.56 1.53
CA HIS A 202 2.17 10.90 2.95
C HIS A 202 3.52 10.97 3.65
N TRP A 203 4.61 10.59 2.98
CA TRP A 203 5.95 10.63 3.53
C TRP A 203 6.70 11.83 2.99
N SER A 204 7.68 12.33 3.74
CA SER A 204 8.46 13.49 3.31
C SER A 204 9.46 13.03 2.25
N LEU A 205 9.44 13.66 1.08
CA LEU A 205 10.40 13.33 0.01
C LEU A 205 11.68 14.13 0.18
N VAL A 206 12.83 13.47 0.03
CA VAL A 206 14.15 14.14 0.07
C VAL A 206 14.17 15.32 -0.89
N LYS A 207 13.65 15.15 -2.10
CA LYS A 207 13.57 16.21 -3.12
C LYS A 207 12.74 17.43 -2.66
N GLU A 208 11.59 17.20 -2.01
CA GLU A 208 10.77 18.30 -1.48
C GLU A 208 11.51 19.06 -0.38
N LEU A 209 12.28 18.35 0.45
CA LEU A 209 13.09 18.96 1.50
C LEU A 209 14.29 19.71 0.92
N GLU A 210 14.93 19.21 -0.13
CA GLU A 210 16.00 19.93 -0.85
C GLU A 210 15.47 21.23 -1.46
N GLU A 211 14.30 21.18 -2.10
CA GLU A 211 13.62 22.37 -2.63
C GLU A 211 13.29 23.36 -1.51
N LEU A 212 12.75 22.87 -0.38
CA LEU A 212 12.41 23.70 0.78
C LEU A 212 13.65 24.30 1.45
N GLN A 213 14.76 23.55 1.51
CA GLN A 213 16.05 24.04 2.00
C GLN A 213 16.59 25.17 1.11
N SER A 214 16.45 25.03 -0.21
CA SER A 214 16.88 26.03 -1.19
C SER A 214 16.01 27.29 -1.19
N ASN A 215 14.78 27.21 -0.67
CA ASN A 215 13.84 28.32 -0.65
C ASN A 215 14.18 29.33 0.46
N SER A 216 14.71 30.48 0.05
CA SER A 216 15.08 31.59 0.94
C SER A 216 13.89 32.37 1.54
N GLU A 217 12.66 32.16 1.07
CA GLU A 217 11.49 32.91 1.55
C GLU A 217 11.10 32.54 2.99
N ASN A 218 11.46 31.35 3.45
CA ASN A 218 11.14 30.90 4.81
C ASN A 218 12.33 30.21 5.49
N GLU A 219 13.18 31.02 6.13
CA GLU A 219 14.37 30.55 6.85
C GLU A 219 14.04 29.50 7.91
N PHE A 220 12.86 29.57 8.54
CA PHE A 220 12.43 28.59 9.53
C PHE A 220 12.24 27.21 8.89
N TYR A 221 11.47 27.11 7.81
CA TYR A 221 11.25 25.84 7.13
C TYR A 221 12.50 25.31 6.40
N SER A 222 13.32 26.19 5.85
CA SER A 222 14.62 25.83 5.26
C SER A 222 15.54 25.17 6.30
N LYS A 223 15.59 25.72 7.53
CA LYS A 223 16.36 25.13 8.63
C LYS A 223 15.80 23.77 9.07
N LEU A 224 14.47 23.61 9.14
CA LEU A 224 13.84 22.34 9.48
C LEU A 224 14.20 21.25 8.44
N ALA A 225 14.13 21.58 7.15
CA ALA A 225 14.51 20.68 6.08
C ALA A 225 15.99 20.28 6.17
N ALA A 226 16.88 21.25 6.39
CA ALA A 226 18.32 20.99 6.55
C ALA A 226 18.63 20.01 7.69
N LEU A 227 17.96 20.15 8.85
CA LEU A 227 18.15 19.24 9.99
C LEU A 227 17.67 17.81 9.71
N HIS A 228 16.65 17.63 8.87
CA HIS A 228 16.19 16.30 8.45
C HIS A 228 17.14 15.67 7.43
N LEU A 229 17.56 16.46 6.43
CA LEU A 229 18.51 16.03 5.40
C LEU A 229 19.87 15.65 6.01
N GLU A 230 20.30 16.31 7.08
CA GLU A 230 21.55 15.96 7.80
C GLU A 230 21.53 14.54 8.36
N LYS A 231 20.35 14.04 8.77
CA LYS A 231 20.20 12.69 9.35
C LYS A 231 19.82 11.63 8.32
N TYR A 232 19.43 12.06 7.13
CA TYR A 232 18.97 11.15 6.10
C TYR A 232 20.11 10.26 5.58
N THR A 233 19.91 8.95 5.66
CA THR A 233 20.72 7.96 4.93
C THR A 233 19.80 7.17 4.00
N PHE A 234 20.24 6.94 2.75
CA PHE A 234 19.49 6.16 1.77
C PHE A 234 19.20 4.73 2.28
N PRO A 235 18.04 4.12 1.96
CA PRO A 235 16.92 4.64 1.15
C PRO A 235 15.81 5.36 1.94
N VAL A 236 15.68 5.05 3.23
CA VAL A 236 14.61 5.55 4.10
C VAL A 236 15.18 5.78 5.50
N GLU A 237 14.85 6.92 6.08
CA GLU A 237 15.20 7.31 7.45
C GLU A 237 13.94 7.63 8.24
N MET A 238 13.76 6.99 9.39
CA MET A 238 12.71 7.33 10.36
C MET A 238 13.28 8.29 11.39
N ILE A 239 12.64 9.42 11.64
CA ILE A 239 13.16 10.52 12.47
C ILE A 239 12.11 10.93 13.49
N ILE A 240 12.52 11.09 14.74
CA ILE A 240 11.75 11.73 15.82
C ILE A 240 12.45 13.04 16.18
N CYS A 241 11.71 14.14 16.13
CA CYS A 241 12.26 15.47 16.42
C CYS A 241 11.28 16.36 17.21
N LEU A 242 11.83 17.40 17.82
CA LEU A 242 11.07 18.44 18.51
C LEU A 242 10.42 19.41 17.49
N PRO A 243 9.40 20.20 17.88
CA PRO A 243 8.78 21.20 16.99
C PRO A 243 9.72 22.28 16.44
N ASN A 244 10.91 22.44 17.02
CA ASN A 244 11.95 23.36 16.55
C ASN A 244 12.94 22.69 15.57
N GLY A 245 12.73 21.41 15.21
CA GLY A 245 13.55 20.63 14.29
C GLY A 245 14.68 19.85 14.94
N THR A 246 14.95 20.00 16.24
CA THR A 246 16.01 19.23 16.90
C THR A 246 15.67 17.74 16.86
N VAL A 247 16.48 16.96 16.13
CA VAL A 247 16.36 15.51 16.05
C VAL A 247 16.78 14.88 17.36
N VAL A 248 15.91 14.09 17.97
CA VAL A 248 16.16 13.39 19.24
C VAL A 248 16.48 11.90 19.03
N HIS A 249 15.97 11.31 17.96
CA HIS A 249 16.24 9.93 17.59
C HIS A 249 15.97 9.73 16.09
N HIS A 250 16.74 8.88 15.45
CA HIS A 250 16.49 8.42 14.09
C HIS A 250 17.00 6.99 13.91
N ILE A 251 16.50 6.31 12.89
CA ILE A 251 16.94 4.97 12.50
C ILE A 251 16.76 4.78 10.98
N ASN A 252 17.81 4.27 10.34
CA ASN A 252 17.82 3.93 8.93
C ASN A 252 17.09 2.60 8.68
N ALA A 253 16.37 2.50 7.56
CA ALA A 253 15.59 1.32 7.24
C ALA A 253 16.43 0.05 7.02
N ASN A 254 17.65 0.14 6.48
CA ASN A 254 18.50 -1.04 6.30
C ASN A 254 18.89 -1.61 7.67
N TYR A 255 19.34 -0.75 8.59
CA TYR A 255 19.65 -1.17 9.96
C TYR A 255 18.42 -1.75 10.67
N PHE A 256 17.24 -1.14 10.47
CA PHE A 256 15.98 -1.66 11.00
C PHE A 256 15.61 -3.04 10.44
N LEU A 257 15.83 -3.29 9.15
CA LEU A 257 15.58 -4.60 8.54
C LEU A 257 16.60 -5.64 9.01
N ASP A 258 17.87 -5.26 9.16
CA ASP A 258 18.91 -6.15 9.65
C ASP A 258 18.58 -6.68 11.05
N ILE A 259 18.24 -5.80 12.00
CA ILE A 259 17.91 -6.20 13.38
C ILE A 259 16.61 -7.01 13.48
N THR A 260 15.67 -6.82 12.55
CA THR A 260 14.37 -7.52 12.56
C THR A 260 14.41 -8.85 11.81
N SER A 261 15.41 -9.06 10.96
CA SER A 261 15.65 -10.31 10.23
C SER A 261 16.39 -11.37 11.07
N MET A 262 16.96 -11.00 12.21
CA MET A 262 17.70 -11.91 13.09
C MET A 262 16.76 -12.92 13.77
N LYS A 263 17.18 -14.18 13.82
CA LYS A 263 16.44 -15.22 14.54
C LYS A 263 16.55 -14.98 16.05
N PRO A 264 15.50 -15.28 16.84
CA PRO A 264 15.51 -15.10 18.29
C PRO A 264 16.66 -15.82 19.01
N GLU A 265 17.24 -16.83 18.38
CA GLU A 265 18.30 -17.70 18.89
C GLU A 265 19.71 -17.10 18.75
N ASP A 266 19.90 -16.06 17.92
CA ASP A 266 21.19 -15.39 17.69
C ASP A 266 21.37 -14.12 18.55
N VAL A 267 20.42 -13.82 19.43
CA VAL A 267 20.43 -12.61 20.27
C VAL A 267 20.98 -12.93 21.65
N GLU A 268 22.16 -12.38 21.99
CA GLU A 268 22.63 -12.34 23.37
C GLU A 268 21.60 -11.60 24.25
N SER A 269 21.15 -12.31 25.29
CA SER A 269 20.06 -11.99 26.22
C SER A 269 20.10 -10.66 26.98
N SER A 270 20.97 -9.71 26.59
CA SER A 270 21.13 -8.42 27.25
C SER A 270 20.65 -7.22 26.43
N ILE A 271 20.33 -7.38 25.13
CA ILE A 271 19.93 -6.24 24.27
C ILE A 271 18.43 -6.24 23.94
N PHE A 272 17.77 -7.40 23.86
CA PHE A 272 16.36 -7.48 23.48
C PHE A 272 15.59 -8.50 24.33
N SER A 273 14.74 -8.00 25.23
CA SER A 273 13.74 -8.83 25.93
C SER A 273 12.48 -8.87 25.08
N PHE A 274 12.32 -9.92 24.28
CA PHE A 274 11.04 -10.22 23.64
C PHE A 274 10.07 -10.66 24.73
N SER A 275 9.21 -9.74 25.21
CA SER A 275 8.09 -10.14 26.06
C SER A 275 7.20 -11.10 25.28
N SER A 276 6.75 -12.15 25.95
CA SER A 276 6.20 -13.42 25.44
C SER A 276 4.85 -13.36 24.70
N ASN A 277 4.55 -12.27 23.99
CA ASN A 277 3.43 -12.22 23.07
C ASN A 277 3.99 -12.33 21.65
N PHE A 278 3.32 -13.09 20.78
CA PHE A 278 3.63 -13.32 19.37
C PHE A 278 3.61 -12.00 18.55
N GLU A 279 4.47 -11.05 18.88
CA GLU A 279 4.65 -9.79 18.16
C GLU A 279 5.76 -9.98 17.13
N ASP A 280 5.44 -9.60 15.90
CA ASP A 280 6.41 -9.48 14.80
C ASP A 280 7.66 -8.69 15.28
N PRO A 281 8.89 -9.21 15.11
CA PRO A 281 10.12 -8.52 15.50
C PRO A 281 10.20 -7.08 15.01
N SER A 282 9.63 -6.79 13.83
CA SER A 282 9.56 -5.43 13.29
C SER A 282 8.68 -4.51 14.14
N THR A 283 7.55 -5.01 14.64
CA THR A 283 6.62 -4.26 15.50
C THR A 283 7.26 -3.95 16.85
N ALA A 284 7.91 -4.95 17.47
CA ALA A 284 8.60 -4.77 18.74
C ALA A 284 9.74 -3.75 18.64
N THR A 285 10.55 -3.86 17.58
CA THR A 285 11.67 -2.95 17.30
C THR A 285 11.19 -1.53 17.04
N TYR A 286 10.14 -1.36 16.24
CA TYR A 286 9.58 -0.05 15.96
C TYR A 286 8.96 0.60 17.21
N LEU A 287 8.26 -0.18 18.04
CA LEU A 287 7.73 0.31 19.31
C LEU A 287 8.86 0.76 20.25
N GLN A 288 9.98 0.02 20.28
CA GLN A 288 11.15 0.39 21.07
C GLN A 288 11.78 1.70 20.57
N PHE A 289 11.96 1.87 19.24
CA PHE A 289 12.41 3.12 18.63
C PHE A 289 11.55 4.31 19.08
N LEU A 290 10.23 4.18 19.04
CA LEU A 290 9.32 5.23 19.50
C LEU A 290 9.47 5.53 21.01
N LYS A 291 9.57 4.49 21.85
CA LYS A 291 9.75 4.64 23.31
C LYS A 291 11.07 5.34 23.65
N GLU A 292 12.15 4.97 22.96
CA GLU A 292 13.45 5.61 23.12
C GLU A 292 13.42 7.07 22.70
N GLY A 293 12.77 7.38 21.57
CA GLY A 293 12.58 8.76 21.13
C GLY A 293 11.85 9.61 22.16
N LEU A 294 10.77 9.07 22.74
CA LEU A 294 10.05 9.73 23.84
C LEU A 294 10.94 9.92 25.07
N GLN A 295 11.72 8.91 25.46
CA GLN A 295 12.62 9.00 26.61
C GLN A 295 13.72 10.05 26.40
N ARG A 296 14.33 10.09 25.20
CA ARG A 296 15.35 11.09 24.82
C ARG A 296 14.78 12.50 24.72
N ALA A 297 13.50 12.63 24.40
CA ALA A 297 12.81 13.92 24.36
C ALA A 297 12.45 14.48 25.75
N LYS A 298 12.33 13.64 26.80
CA LYS A 298 11.90 14.08 28.14
C LYS A 298 12.63 15.33 28.69
N PRO A 299 13.96 15.46 28.58
CA PRO A 299 14.66 16.65 29.07
C PRO A 299 14.21 17.96 28.40
N TYR A 300 13.70 17.88 27.17
CA TYR A 300 13.27 19.03 26.38
C TYR A 300 11.77 19.35 26.54
N LEU A 301 10.99 18.45 27.14
CA LEU A 301 9.56 18.61 27.36
C LEU A 301 9.23 19.09 28.80
N GLN A 302 10.22 19.20 29.69
CA GLN A 302 10.06 19.56 31.10
C GLN A 302 10.11 21.08 31.39
N THR A 303 9.71 21.91 30.44
CA THR A 303 9.51 23.38 30.61
C THR A 303 8.09 23.77 30.23
#